data_AF-A0A975CP16-F1
#
_entry.id   AF-A0A975CP16-F1
#
_cell.length_a   1.000
_cell.length_b   1.000
_cell.length_c   1.000
_cell.angle_alpha   90.00
_cell.angle_beta   90.00
_cell.angle_gamma   90.00
#
_symmetry.space_group_name_H-M   'P 1'
#
loop_
_entity.id
_entity.type
_entity.pdbx_description
1 polymer ?
#
loop_
_entity_poly.entity_id
_entity_poly.type
_entity_poly.pdbx_seq_one_letter_code
_entity_poly.pdbx_strand_id
1 'polypeptide(L)'
;MPANKKHLTTSKWQRFLKFSAGFLGGYLVSMSLHMALAQWLNHVNVLITITFSGFILWVALFLLAFLAKNGWKVWGLYLLLTLFFSGCIYLGKLYHPIIS
;
A
#
# COMPACT_ATOMS: atom_id res chain seq x y z
N MET A 1 -19.32 -2.58 34.91
CA MET A 1 -19.45 -3.99 34.48
C MET A 1 -18.20 -4.38 33.66
N PRO A 2 -17.51 -5.50 33.93
CA PRO A 2 -16.33 -5.87 33.16
C PRO A 2 -16.74 -6.53 31.84
N ALA A 3 -16.25 -5.98 30.71
CA ALA A 3 -16.54 -6.48 29.37
C ALA A 3 -15.91 -7.87 29.14
N ASN A 4 -16.70 -8.80 28.59
CA ASN A 4 -16.30 -10.17 28.29
C ASN A 4 -15.18 -10.22 27.23
N LYS A 5 -14.01 -10.78 27.58
CA LYS A 5 -12.79 -10.79 26.75
C LYS A 5 -12.88 -11.67 25.49
N LYS A 6 -13.97 -12.41 25.29
CA LYS A 6 -14.16 -13.38 24.19
C LYS A 6 -14.28 -12.74 22.79
N HIS A 7 -14.55 -11.44 22.70
CA HIS A 7 -14.80 -10.72 21.44
C HIS A 7 -13.74 -9.68 21.06
N LEU A 8 -12.76 -9.44 21.93
CA LEU A 8 -11.66 -8.52 21.65
C LEU A 8 -10.50 -9.34 21.08
N THR A 9 -9.93 -8.91 19.96
CA THR A 9 -8.72 -9.55 19.40
C THR A 9 -7.62 -9.56 20.46
N THR A 10 -7.34 -10.72 21.05
CA THR A 10 -6.50 -10.88 22.25
C THR A 10 -5.01 -10.76 21.98
N SER A 11 -4.57 -10.95 20.73
CA SER A 11 -3.15 -10.94 20.37
C SER A 11 -2.67 -9.52 20.04
N LYS A 12 -1.85 -8.95 20.93
CA LYS A 12 -1.13 -7.68 20.69
C LYS A 12 -0.32 -7.72 19.38
N TRP A 13 0.21 -8.89 19.02
CA TRP A 13 0.96 -9.12 17.79
C TRP A 13 0.14 -8.91 16.52
N GLN A 14 -1.11 -9.39 16.50
CA GLN A 14 -2.00 -9.18 15.35
C GLN A 14 -2.35 -7.71 15.16
N ARG A 15 -2.48 -6.95 16.26
CA ARG A 15 -2.72 -5.50 16.19
C ARG A 15 -1.49 -4.75 15.67
N PHE A 16 -0.30 -5.11 16.16
CA PHE A 16 0.96 -4.55 15.65
C PHE A 16 1.16 -4.84 14.17
N LEU A 17 0.90 -6.08 13.74
CA LEU A 17 1.01 -6.48 12.33
C LEU A 17 0.05 -5.72 11.43
N LYS A 18 -1.19 -5.45 11.86
CA LYS A 18 -2.13 -4.63 11.08
C LYS A 18 -1.70 -3.17 11.00
N PHE A 19 -1.22 -2.62 12.12
CA PHE A 19 -0.68 -1.26 12.13
C PHE A 19 0.53 -1.13 11.20
N SER A 20 1.50 -2.05 11.29
CA SER A 20 2.67 -2.02 10.41
C SER A 20 2.32 -2.31 8.95
N ALA A 21 1.38 -3.22 8.67
CA ALA A 21 0.88 -3.47 7.32
C ALA A 21 0.20 -2.23 6.74
N GLY A 22 -0.67 -1.57 7.48
CA GLY A 22 -1.34 -0.35 7.04
C GLY A 22 -0.36 0.78 6.82
N PHE A 23 0.54 1.02 7.78
CA PHE A 23 1.48 2.14 7.74
C PHE A 23 2.55 1.92 6.67
N LEU A 24 3.38 0.89 6.82
CA LEU A 24 4.50 0.62 5.92
C LEU A 24 4.01 -0.02 4.62
N GLY A 25 3.23 -1.09 4.71
CA GLY A 25 2.76 -1.80 3.52
C GLY A 25 1.84 -0.94 2.65
N GLY A 26 0.90 -0.20 3.26
CA GLY A 26 0.06 0.74 2.53
C GLY A 26 0.87 1.83 1.84
N TYR A 27 1.93 2.35 2.49
CA TYR A 27 2.78 3.38 1.90
C TYR A 27 3.54 2.85 0.68
N LEU A 28 4.10 1.65 0.79
CA LEU A 28 4.81 0.97 -0.29
C LEU A 28 3.90 0.76 -1.51
N VAL A 29 2.67 0.28 -1.29
CA VAL A 29 1.68 0.08 -2.35
C VAL A 29 1.29 1.41 -3.00
N SER A 30 0.99 2.44 -2.20
CA SER A 30 0.63 3.76 -2.72
C SER A 30 1.74 4.37 -3.57
N MET A 31 2.99 4.36 -3.08
CA MET A 31 4.11 4.96 -3.82
C MET A 31 4.46 4.16 -5.07
N SER A 32 4.50 2.83 -4.99
CA SER A 32 4.79 1.98 -6.15
C SER A 32 3.72 2.10 -7.24
N LEU A 33 2.43 2.21 -6.87
CA LEU A 33 1.34 2.46 -7.82
C LEU A 33 1.54 3.77 -8.58
N HIS A 34 1.80 4.89 -7.88
CA HIS A 34 1.96 6.17 -8.56
C HIS A 34 3.24 6.24 -9.38
N MET A 35 4.33 5.63 -8.91
CA MET A 35 5.57 5.51 -9.69
C MET A 35 5.35 4.67 -10.95
N ALA A 36 4.59 3.57 -10.87
CA ALA A 36 4.21 2.81 -12.05
C ALA A 36 3.43 3.70 -13.03
N LEU A 37 2.36 4.38 -12.57
CA LEU A 37 1.60 5.30 -13.42
C LEU A 37 2.48 6.37 -14.07
N ALA A 38 3.47 6.92 -13.36
CA ALA A 38 4.38 7.92 -13.89
C ALA A 38 5.30 7.40 -15.01
N GLN A 39 5.59 6.08 -15.06
CA GLN A 39 6.37 5.48 -16.14
C GLN A 39 5.53 5.22 -17.40
N TRP A 40 4.24 4.89 -17.23
CA TRP A 40 3.36 4.53 -18.35
C TRP A 40 2.57 5.71 -18.90
N LEU A 41 2.35 6.75 -18.10
CA LEU A 41 1.64 7.97 -18.46
C LEU A 41 2.59 9.18 -18.47
N ASN A 42 2.04 10.38 -18.66
CA ASN A 42 2.81 11.61 -18.54
C ASN A 42 3.28 11.82 -17.09
N HIS A 43 4.59 11.67 -16.86
CA HIS A 43 5.21 11.78 -15.55
C HIS A 43 4.90 13.09 -14.82
N VAL A 44 4.84 14.24 -15.51
CA VAL A 44 4.58 15.55 -14.91
C VAL A 44 3.18 15.59 -14.29
N ASN A 45 2.18 15.16 -15.05
CA ASN A 45 0.79 15.16 -14.58
C ASN A 45 0.60 14.21 -13.40
N VAL A 46 1.27 13.04 -13.44
CA VAL A 46 1.20 12.06 -12.36
C VAL A 46 1.90 12.55 -11.09
N LEU A 47 3.03 13.25 -11.22
CA LEU A 47 3.77 13.84 -10.09
C LEU A 47 3.02 14.99 -9.42
N ILE A 48 2.20 15.75 -10.16
CA ILE A 48 1.31 16.74 -9.54
C ILE A 48 0.15 16.04 -8.82
N THR A 49 -0.39 14.97 -9.44
CA THR A 49 -1.54 14.23 -8.90
C THR A 49 -1.19 13.50 -7.59
N ILE A 50 -0.02 12.86 -7.50
CA ILE A 50 0.42 12.12 -6.30
C ILE A 50 0.50 13.01 -5.06
N THR A 51 0.78 14.31 -5.21
CA THR A 51 0.79 15.27 -4.10
C THR A 51 -0.54 15.26 -3.34
N PHE A 52 -1.66 15.03 -4.04
CA PHE A 52 -2.99 14.97 -3.44
C PHE A 52 -3.44 13.51 -3.22
N SER A 53 -3.36 12.67 -4.26
CA SER A 53 -3.90 11.30 -4.22
C SER A 53 -3.04 10.33 -3.43
N GLY A 54 -1.73 10.59 -3.29
CA GLY A 54 -0.81 9.70 -2.57
C GLY A 54 -1.19 9.52 -1.11
N PHE A 55 -1.47 10.62 -0.42
CA PHE A 55 -1.90 10.60 0.97
C PHE A 55 -3.28 9.95 1.13
N ILE A 56 -4.23 10.31 0.27
CA ILE A 56 -5.60 9.78 0.31
C ILE A 56 -5.60 8.26 0.13
N LEU A 57 -4.89 7.76 -0.89
CA LEU A 57 -4.77 6.33 -1.15
C LEU A 57 -4.08 5.60 0.01
N TRP A 58 -3.01 6.21 0.55
CA TRP A 58 -2.29 5.63 1.68
C TRP A 58 -3.18 5.48 2.92
N VAL A 59 -3.94 6.52 3.28
CA VAL A 59 -4.88 6.46 4.41
C VAL A 59 -5.99 5.44 4.16
N ALA A 60 -6.52 5.37 2.93
CA ALA A 60 -7.54 4.38 2.58
C ALA A 60 -7.01 2.94 2.76
N LEU A 61 -5.80 2.65 2.27
CA LEU A 61 -5.15 1.35 2.47
C LEU A 61 -4.86 1.09 3.95
N PHE A 62 -4.37 2.10 4.69
CA PHE A 62 -4.15 1.99 6.13
C PHE A 62 -5.43 1.53 6.86
N LEU A 63 -6.58 2.15 6.56
CA LEU A 63 -7.86 1.78 7.16
C LEU A 63 -8.31 0.36 6.75
N LEU A 64 -8.09 -0.02 5.48
CA LEU A 64 -8.39 -1.37 5.00
C LEU A 64 -7.58 -2.46 5.72
N ALA A 65 -6.34 -2.17 6.12
CA ALA A 65 -5.52 -3.11 6.89
C ALA A 65 -6.13 -3.46 8.26
N PHE A 66 -6.89 -2.53 8.87
CA PHE A 66 -7.59 -2.77 10.13
C PHE A 66 -8.88 -3.58 9.97
N LEU A 67 -9.51 -3.54 8.79
CA LEU A 67 -10.72 -4.31 8.49
C LEU A 67 -10.44 -5.82 8.36
N ALA A 68 -9.21 -6.19 7.98
CA ALA A 68 -8.83 -7.59 7.82
C ALA A 68 -8.77 -8.33 9.15
N LYS A 69 -9.20 -9.60 9.18
CA LYS A 69 -9.12 -10.44 10.39
C LYS A 69 -7.68 -10.81 10.77
N ASN A 70 -6.79 -11.03 9.79
CA ASN A 70 -5.41 -11.47 9.99
C ASN A 70 -4.41 -10.50 9.34
N GLY A 71 -3.48 -9.94 10.12
CA GLY A 71 -2.49 -8.97 9.64
C GLY A 71 -1.49 -9.56 8.64
N TRP A 72 -1.16 -10.86 8.75
CA TRP A 72 -0.28 -11.53 7.81
C TRP A 72 -0.84 -11.60 6.38
N LYS A 73 -2.17 -11.77 6.26
CA LYS A 73 -2.82 -11.79 4.94
C LYS A 73 -2.73 -10.42 4.26
N VAL A 74 -2.87 -9.34 5.04
CA VAL A 74 -2.72 -7.96 4.52
C VAL A 74 -1.29 -7.73 4.07
N TRP A 75 -0.31 -8.11 4.89
CA TRP A 75 1.11 -8.00 4.54
C TRP A 75 1.43 -8.73 3.24
N GLY A 76 0.98 -9.98 3.11
CA GLY A 76 1.17 -10.76 1.88
C GLY A 76 0.53 -10.10 0.65
N LEU A 77 -0.69 -9.57 0.79
CA LEU A 77 -1.37 -8.88 -0.30
C LEU A 77 -0.66 -7.58 -0.70
N TYR A 78 -0.22 -6.78 0.28
CA TYR A 78 0.46 -5.50 0.00
C TYR A 78 1.84 -5.70 -0.61
N LEU A 79 2.59 -6.71 -0.16
CA LEU A 79 3.85 -7.09 -0.80
C LEU A 79 3.63 -7.58 -2.24
N LEU A 80 2.61 -8.40 -2.47
CA LEU A 80 2.29 -8.88 -3.81
C LEU A 80 1.94 -7.71 -4.74
N LEU A 81 1.09 -6.79 -4.29
CA LEU A 81 0.76 -5.57 -5.05
C LEU A 81 2.00 -4.71 -5.32
N THR A 82 2.84 -4.50 -4.31
CA THR A 82 4.08 -3.73 -4.47
C THR A 82 5.02 -4.38 -5.49
N LEU A 83 5.15 -5.71 -5.45
CA LEU A 83 5.97 -6.46 -6.39
C LEU A 83 5.39 -6.39 -7.82
N PHE A 84 4.07 -6.49 -7.95
CA PHE A 84 3.38 -6.28 -9.22
C PHE A 84 3.67 -4.89 -9.81
N PHE A 85 3.51 -3.82 -9.03
CA PHE A 85 3.80 -2.46 -9.48
C PHE A 85 5.29 -2.25 -9.77
N SER A 86 6.19 -2.87 -9.01
CA SER A 86 7.62 -2.89 -9.30
C SER A 86 7.92 -3.52 -10.66
N GLY A 87 7.25 -4.63 -10.99
CA GLY A 87 7.30 -5.23 -12.33
C GLY A 87 6.81 -4.28 -13.41
N CYS A 88 5.70 -3.58 -13.19
CA CYS A 88 5.21 -2.55 -14.12
C CYS A 88 6.22 -1.41 -14.30
N ILE A 89 6.89 -0.95 -13.25
CA ILE A 89 7.93 0.08 -13.33
C ILE A 89 9.11 -0.42 -14.18
N TYR A 90 9.56 -1.66 -13.95
CA TYR A 90 10.66 -2.26 -14.71
C TYR A 90 10.33 -2.37 -16.20
N LEU A 91 9.13 -2.87 -16.53
CA LEU A 91 8.66 -2.96 -17.91
C LEU A 91 8.49 -1.57 -18.53
N GLY A 92 7.95 -0.60 -17.79
CA GLY A 92 7.81 0.78 -18.24
C GLY A 92 9.17 1.38 -18.63
N LYS A 93 10.21 1.18 -17.82
CA LYS A 93 11.58 1.61 -18.16
C LYS A 93 12.14 0.94 -19.42
N LEU A 94 11.78 -0.33 -19.65
CA LEU A 94 12.28 -1.11 -20.79
C LEU A 94 11.63 -0.66 -22.11
N TYR A 95 10.33 -0.37 -22.11
CA TYR A 95 9.58 0.02 -23.31
C TYR A 95 9.55 1.53 -23.55
N HIS A 96 9.56 2.32 -22.48
CA HIS A 96 9.58 3.77 -22.49
C HIS A 96 10.83 4.25 -21.72
N PRO A 97 12.04 4.05 -22.28
CA PRO A 97 13.23 4.64 -21.69
C PRO A 97 13.02 6.16 -21.68
N ILE A 98 12.68 6.69 -20.51
CA ILE A 98 12.68 8.12 -20.26
C ILE A 98 14.11 8.55 -20.60
N ILE A 99 14.26 9.36 -21.64
CA ILE A 99 15.51 10.04 -21.95
C ILE A 99 15.84 10.81 -20.68
N SER A 100 16.77 10.25 -19.89
CA SER A 100 17.18 10.81 -18.61
C SER A 100 17.91 12.13 -18.80
#